data_AF-A0A1F7RIQ3-F1
#
_entry.id   AF-A0A1F7RIQ3-F1
#
_cell.length_a   1.000
_cell.length_b   1.000
_cell.length_c   1.000
_cell.angle_alpha   90.00
_cell.angle_beta   90.00
_cell.angle_gamma   90.00
#
_symmetry.space_group_name_H-M   'P 1'
#
loop_
_entity.id
_entity.type
_entity.pdbx_description
1 polymer ?
#
loop_
_entity_poly.entity_id
_entity_poly.type
_entity_poly.pdbx_seq_one_letter_code
_entity_poly.pdbx_strand_id
1 'polypeptide(L)'
;DLWDVLLISDIIEDSPTVKFLSDKVILNRYDIIKHKTTINPYMHLPKTEDDFYQKLGSKRRSDIKVKIKRLSEEHKLSYFEVVDKSYLNEYFDIFVNLHRILWNERGLPGMFKRKSFLDFHKTVAFCFFEKDWLKLYFFNIDDIPVASLYGFKYKDKFYYYQSGFNPKWKAYGAGKLLIVHTVTEAIKTNLKEYDFLRGDADYKYQFTNKSRHNLEILITKNDFKCKAYIFKKRLGKSFKNILKDMLPQDIVGRVKKIRDHITLR
;
A
#
# COMPACT_ATOMS: atom_id res chain seq x y z
N ASP A 1 -8.31 25.18 -26.47
CA ASP A 1 -8.82 26.26 -25.61
C ASP A 1 -9.67 25.83 -24.40
N LEU A 2 -9.51 24.63 -23.82
CA LEU A 2 -10.43 24.17 -22.75
C LEU A 2 -9.88 24.21 -21.32
N TRP A 3 -8.59 24.49 -21.10
CA TRP A 3 -8.01 24.54 -19.75
C TRP A 3 -6.80 25.48 -19.67
N ASP A 4 -6.63 26.12 -18.53
CA ASP A 4 -5.46 26.97 -18.20
C ASP A 4 -4.49 26.26 -17.25
N VAL A 5 -5.04 25.42 -16.38
CA VAL A 5 -4.33 24.63 -15.38
C VAL A 5 -4.89 23.21 -15.36
N LEU A 6 -4.01 22.22 -15.47
CA LEU A 6 -4.33 20.81 -15.32
C LEU A 6 -3.53 20.23 -14.15
N LEU A 7 -4.22 19.58 -13.22
CA LEU A 7 -3.61 18.87 -12.10
C LEU A 7 -3.82 17.37 -12.28
N ILE A 8 -2.73 16.64 -12.40
CA ILE A 8 -2.73 15.18 -12.45
C ILE A 8 -2.12 14.67 -11.14
N SER A 9 -2.90 13.97 -10.33
CA SER A 9 -2.47 13.45 -9.02
C SER A 9 -2.23 11.95 -9.06
N ASP A 10 -1.48 11.45 -8.08
CA ASP A 10 -1.25 10.02 -7.81
C ASP A 10 -0.64 9.23 -8.97
N ILE A 11 0.22 9.88 -9.76
CA ILE A 11 0.96 9.24 -10.85
C ILE A 11 2.28 8.67 -10.35
N ILE A 12 2.56 7.40 -10.59
CA ILE A 12 3.85 6.79 -10.23
C ILE A 12 5.00 7.51 -10.98
N GLU A 13 6.09 7.83 -10.26
CA GLU A 13 7.19 8.65 -10.79
C GLU A 13 7.87 8.07 -12.04
N ASP A 14 7.86 6.75 -12.19
CA ASP A 14 8.43 6.04 -13.35
C ASP A 14 7.40 5.68 -14.43
N SER A 15 6.19 6.25 -14.38
CA SER A 15 5.12 5.91 -15.33
C SER A 15 5.39 6.46 -16.74
N PRO A 16 4.83 5.82 -17.79
CA PRO A 16 4.88 6.34 -19.15
C PRO A 16 4.34 7.77 -19.28
N THR A 17 3.33 8.13 -18.49
CA THR A 17 2.76 9.49 -18.44
C THR A 17 3.82 10.51 -18.04
N VAL A 18 4.62 10.23 -17.01
CA VAL A 18 5.70 11.14 -16.57
C VAL A 18 6.78 11.28 -17.63
N LYS A 19 7.11 10.17 -18.32
CA LYS A 19 8.07 10.17 -19.42
C LYS A 19 7.56 11.02 -20.59
N PHE A 20 6.31 10.83 -21.00
CA PHE A 20 5.65 11.61 -22.06
C PHE A 20 5.62 13.11 -21.73
N LEU A 21 5.27 13.47 -20.49
CA LEU A 21 5.25 14.86 -20.03
C LEU A 21 6.64 15.49 -19.86
N SER A 22 7.71 14.72 -20.11
CA SER A 22 9.09 15.23 -20.14
C SER A 22 9.59 15.48 -21.57
N ASP A 23 8.75 15.25 -22.58
CA ASP A 23 9.09 15.49 -23.98
C ASP A 23 9.28 16.99 -24.25
N LYS A 24 10.32 17.33 -25.04
CA LYS A 24 10.69 18.72 -25.35
C LYS A 24 9.57 19.50 -26.05
N VAL A 25 8.78 18.85 -26.91
CA VAL A 25 7.67 19.51 -27.63
C VAL A 25 6.58 19.96 -26.65
N ILE A 26 6.31 19.15 -25.62
CA ILE A 26 5.36 19.47 -24.57
C ILE A 26 5.91 20.59 -23.68
N LEU A 27 7.17 20.48 -23.26
CA LEU A 27 7.83 21.46 -22.40
C LEU A 27 7.98 22.85 -23.06
N ASN A 28 8.06 22.92 -24.38
CA ASN A 28 8.08 24.20 -25.10
C ASN A 28 6.71 24.91 -25.09
N ARG A 29 5.60 24.18 -24.90
CA ARG A 29 4.23 24.71 -24.92
C ARG A 29 3.67 24.94 -23.52
N TYR A 30 4.14 24.20 -22.53
CA TYR A 30 3.56 24.18 -21.18
C TYR A 30 4.62 24.23 -20.09
N ASP A 31 4.30 24.95 -19.02
CA ASP A 31 5.05 24.88 -17.77
C ASP A 31 4.58 23.65 -16.99
N ILE A 32 5.52 22.75 -16.65
CA ILE A 32 5.23 21.50 -15.93
C ILE A 32 5.98 21.47 -14.61
N ILE A 33 5.24 21.33 -13.52
CA ILE A 33 5.78 21.22 -12.16
C ILE A 33 5.41 19.87 -11.59
N LYS A 34 6.42 19.13 -11.14
CA LYS A 34 6.26 17.82 -10.50
C LYS A 34 6.57 17.94 -9.01
N HIS A 35 5.73 17.34 -8.18
CA HIS A 35 5.91 17.30 -6.73
C HIS A 35 5.74 15.86 -6.23
N LYS A 36 6.77 15.32 -5.56
CA LYS A 36 6.67 13.99 -4.93
C LYS A 36 5.70 14.02 -3.76
N THR A 37 4.77 13.08 -3.72
CA THR A 37 3.72 13.02 -2.70
C THR A 37 3.89 11.81 -1.80
N THR A 38 3.33 10.67 -2.19
CA THR A 38 3.21 9.48 -1.38
C THR A 38 4.34 8.51 -1.68
N ILE A 39 4.97 7.95 -0.65
CA ILE A 39 5.95 6.87 -0.78
C ILE A 39 5.23 5.52 -0.93
N ASN A 40 5.73 4.69 -1.85
CA ASN A 40 5.29 3.33 -2.12
C ASN A 40 6.50 2.38 -2.05
N PRO A 41 6.69 1.66 -0.93
CA PRO A 41 7.74 0.64 -0.83
C PRO A 41 7.44 -0.54 -1.75
N TYR A 42 8.48 -1.11 -2.36
CA TYR A 42 8.33 -2.28 -3.24
C TYR A 42 9.57 -3.16 -3.18
N MET A 43 9.45 -4.41 -3.58
CA MET A 43 10.55 -5.38 -3.62
C MET A 43 10.59 -6.05 -4.99
N HIS A 44 11.78 -6.17 -5.58
CA HIS A 44 11.95 -7.14 -6.67
C HIS A 44 12.03 -8.53 -6.07
N LEU A 45 11.13 -9.40 -6.52
CA LEU A 45 11.10 -10.78 -6.09
C LEU A 45 12.35 -11.49 -6.62
N PRO A 46 13.09 -12.21 -5.76
CA PRO A 46 14.20 -13.03 -6.21
C PRO A 46 13.67 -14.26 -6.98
N LYS A 47 14.59 -15.01 -7.58
CA LYS A 47 14.25 -16.21 -8.37
C LYS A 47 13.75 -17.37 -7.49
N THR A 48 14.23 -17.45 -6.26
CA THR A 48 13.92 -18.57 -5.35
C THR A 48 13.51 -18.08 -3.97
N GLU A 49 12.80 -18.94 -3.24
CA GLU A 49 12.43 -18.72 -1.84
C GLU A 49 13.66 -18.62 -0.93
N ASP A 50 14.70 -19.42 -1.19
CA ASP A 50 15.96 -19.36 -0.44
C ASP A 50 16.66 -18.02 -0.59
N ASP A 51 16.73 -17.47 -1.81
CA ASP A 51 17.27 -16.13 -2.06
C ASP A 51 16.48 -15.05 -1.30
N PHE A 52 15.16 -15.20 -1.19
CA PHE A 52 14.33 -14.29 -0.40
C PHE A 52 14.71 -14.34 1.08
N TYR A 53 14.78 -15.52 1.67
CA TYR A 53 15.21 -15.65 3.07
C TYR A 53 16.62 -15.12 3.28
N GLN A 54 17.55 -15.35 2.36
CA GLN A 54 18.91 -14.81 2.44
C GLN A 54 18.91 -13.27 2.53
N LYS A 55 18.05 -12.59 1.74
CA LYS A 55 17.87 -11.13 1.77
C LYS A 55 17.25 -10.57 3.05
N LEU A 56 16.48 -11.35 3.81
CA LEU A 56 15.84 -10.86 5.05
C LEU A 56 16.83 -10.57 6.19
N GLY A 57 18.09 -11.04 6.10
CA GLY A 57 19.10 -10.94 7.15
C GLY A 57 18.97 -12.01 8.24
N SER A 58 20.09 -12.37 8.88
CA SER A 58 20.17 -13.51 9.83
C SER A 58 19.19 -13.38 11.01
N LYS A 59 19.14 -12.21 11.65
CA LYS A 59 18.25 -11.93 12.78
C LYS A 59 16.78 -12.15 12.43
N ARG A 60 16.34 -11.66 11.27
CA ARG A 60 14.93 -11.75 10.84
C ARG A 60 14.55 -13.17 10.43
N ARG A 61 15.43 -13.86 9.70
CA ARG A 61 15.24 -15.29 9.40
C ARG A 61 15.05 -16.10 10.67
N SER A 62 15.90 -15.87 11.67
CA SER A 62 15.81 -16.54 12.96
C SER A 62 14.49 -16.22 13.67
N ASP A 63 14.10 -14.94 13.75
CA ASP A 63 12.83 -14.51 14.35
C ASP A 63 11.60 -15.18 13.71
N ILE A 64 11.56 -15.26 12.37
CA ILE A 64 10.49 -15.96 11.65
C ILE A 64 10.45 -17.44 12.01
N LYS A 65 11.61 -18.13 11.93
CA LYS A 65 11.71 -19.57 12.22
C LYS A 65 11.30 -19.88 13.67
N VAL A 66 11.76 -19.09 14.63
CA VAL A 66 11.44 -19.27 16.05
C VAL A 66 9.94 -19.07 16.30
N LYS A 67 9.32 -18.05 15.69
CA LYS A 67 7.89 -17.80 15.83
C LYS A 67 7.03 -18.90 15.24
N ILE A 68 7.37 -19.37 14.04
CA ILE A 68 6.68 -20.49 13.40
C ILE A 68 6.81 -21.74 14.27
N LYS A 69 8.03 -22.08 14.71
CA LYS A 69 8.29 -23.26 15.53
C LYS A 69 7.46 -23.24 16.82
N ARG A 70 7.55 -22.15 17.59
CA ARG A 70 6.80 -22.01 18.84
C ARG A 70 5.29 -22.10 18.62
N LEU A 71 4.77 -21.45 17.59
CA LEU A 71 3.34 -21.54 17.26
C LEU A 71 2.94 -22.98 16.89
N SER A 72 3.76 -23.69 16.13
CA SER A 72 3.45 -25.05 15.68
C SER A 72 3.56 -26.12 16.77
N GLU A 73 4.24 -25.83 17.88
CA GLU A 73 4.30 -26.73 19.05
C GLU A 73 2.97 -26.75 19.81
N GLU A 74 2.23 -25.64 19.79
CA GLU A 74 0.98 -25.46 20.54
C GLU A 74 -0.27 -25.50 19.65
N HIS A 75 -0.13 -25.23 18.35
CA HIS A 75 -1.25 -25.01 17.44
C HIS A 75 -1.05 -25.62 16.05
N LYS A 76 -2.17 -25.95 15.39
CA LYS A 76 -2.19 -26.29 13.97
C LYS A 76 -2.13 -25.02 13.12
N LEU A 77 -1.12 -24.92 12.25
CA LEU A 77 -0.92 -23.76 11.37
C LEU A 77 -1.26 -24.11 9.93
N SER A 78 -2.04 -23.27 9.26
CA SER A 78 -2.29 -23.41 7.81
C SER A 78 -2.43 -22.05 7.13
N TYR A 79 -2.10 -22.02 5.84
CA TYR A 79 -2.29 -20.85 4.99
C TYR A 79 -3.08 -21.28 3.77
N PHE A 80 -3.96 -20.42 3.27
CA PHE A 80 -4.68 -20.69 2.04
C PHE A 80 -5.04 -19.42 1.27
N GLU A 81 -5.25 -19.58 -0.04
CA GLU A 81 -5.85 -18.61 -0.93
C GLU A 81 -7.32 -18.98 -1.16
N VAL A 82 -8.21 -17.99 -1.19
CA VAL A 82 -9.59 -18.20 -1.64
C VAL A 82 -9.58 -18.39 -3.15
N VAL A 83 -9.72 -19.64 -3.57
CA VAL A 83 -9.70 -20.06 -4.99
C VAL A 83 -11.06 -20.55 -5.51
N ASP A 84 -12.03 -20.72 -4.61
CA ASP A 84 -13.41 -21.06 -4.97
C ASP A 84 -14.32 -19.84 -4.79
N LYS A 85 -14.97 -19.47 -5.88
CA LYS A 85 -15.89 -18.35 -6.00
C LYS A 85 -17.06 -18.45 -5.02
N SER A 86 -17.52 -19.66 -4.71
CA SER A 86 -18.65 -19.89 -3.82
C SER A 86 -18.40 -19.35 -2.39
N TYR A 87 -17.14 -19.38 -1.95
CA TYR A 87 -16.72 -18.88 -0.63
C TYR A 87 -16.22 -17.44 -0.63
N LEU A 88 -16.15 -16.78 -1.80
CA LEU A 88 -15.54 -15.45 -1.92
C LEU A 88 -16.20 -14.40 -1.01
N ASN A 89 -17.53 -14.33 -1.00
CA ASN A 89 -18.26 -13.36 -0.19
C ASN A 89 -18.03 -13.57 1.31
N GLU A 90 -18.09 -14.83 1.75
CA GLU A 90 -17.86 -15.23 3.15
C GLU A 90 -16.47 -14.81 3.61
N TYR A 91 -15.43 -15.24 2.88
CA TYR A 91 -14.06 -14.90 3.26
C TYR A 91 -13.76 -13.40 3.11
N PHE A 92 -14.38 -12.71 2.16
CA PHE A 92 -14.24 -11.25 2.09
C PHE A 92 -14.79 -10.57 3.36
N ASP A 93 -15.91 -11.06 3.90
CA ASP A 93 -16.45 -10.57 5.16
C ASP A 93 -15.56 -10.89 6.37
N ILE A 94 -14.93 -12.08 6.39
CA ILE A 94 -13.91 -12.43 7.39
C ILE A 94 -12.70 -11.48 7.32
N PHE A 95 -12.22 -11.18 6.10
CA PHE A 95 -11.15 -10.21 5.89
C PHE A 95 -11.53 -8.83 6.45
N VAL A 96 -12.73 -8.34 6.13
CA VAL A 96 -13.24 -7.06 6.63
C VAL A 96 -13.33 -7.04 8.15
N ASN A 97 -13.75 -8.15 8.77
CA ASN A 97 -13.81 -8.28 10.22
C ASN A 97 -12.40 -8.21 10.86
N LEU A 98 -11.44 -9.00 10.38
CA LEU A 98 -10.05 -8.96 10.86
C LEU A 98 -9.41 -7.58 10.68
N HIS A 99 -9.73 -6.89 9.57
CA HIS A 99 -9.31 -5.52 9.36
C HIS A 99 -9.93 -4.58 10.41
N ARG A 100 -11.24 -4.68 10.68
CA ARG A 100 -11.91 -3.86 11.70
C ARG A 100 -11.34 -4.09 13.10
N ILE A 101 -11.10 -5.34 13.50
CA ILE A 101 -10.48 -5.65 14.79
C ILE A 101 -9.13 -4.92 14.93
N LEU A 102 -8.25 -5.05 13.93
CA LEU A 102 -6.94 -4.40 13.94
C LEU A 102 -7.01 -2.87 14.01
N TRP A 103 -7.97 -2.26 13.31
CA TRP A 103 -8.10 -0.81 13.26
C TRP A 103 -8.77 -0.24 14.50
N ASN A 104 -9.76 -0.93 15.07
CA ASN A 104 -10.38 -0.58 16.34
C ASN A 104 -9.36 -0.59 17.49
N GLU A 105 -8.47 -1.58 17.52
CA GLU A 105 -7.34 -1.64 18.47
C GLU A 105 -6.42 -0.40 18.37
N ARG A 106 -6.36 0.23 17.18
CA ARG A 106 -5.60 1.46 16.94
C ARG A 106 -6.41 2.73 17.22
N GLY A 107 -7.65 2.62 17.68
CA GLY A 107 -8.57 3.74 17.89
C GLY A 107 -9.04 4.40 16.59
N LEU A 108 -9.02 3.68 15.47
CA LEU A 108 -9.34 4.20 14.15
C LEU A 108 -10.45 3.38 13.46
N PRO A 109 -11.33 3.99 12.66
CA PRO A 109 -12.48 3.30 12.05
C PRO A 109 -12.12 2.29 10.95
N GLY A 110 -10.91 2.37 10.37
CA GLY A 110 -10.54 1.61 9.17
C GLY A 110 -11.29 2.04 7.91
N MET A 111 -10.85 1.54 6.74
CA MET A 111 -11.39 1.98 5.45
C MET A 111 -12.78 1.38 5.13
N PHE A 112 -13.05 0.15 5.60
CA PHE A 112 -14.31 -0.57 5.37
C PHE A 112 -15.44 -0.22 6.36
N LYS A 113 -15.37 0.93 7.05
CA LYS A 113 -16.48 1.42 7.88
C LYS A 113 -17.66 1.92 7.04
N ARG A 114 -17.38 2.52 5.88
CA ARG A 114 -18.41 3.06 4.99
C ARG A 114 -19.01 1.93 4.15
N LYS A 115 -20.34 1.78 4.17
CA LYS A 115 -21.05 0.74 3.42
C LYS A 115 -20.77 0.82 1.93
N SER A 116 -20.85 2.01 1.32
CA SER A 116 -20.59 2.19 -0.11
C SER A 116 -19.19 1.77 -0.54
N PHE A 117 -18.18 2.03 0.29
CA PHE A 117 -16.80 1.61 0.04
C PHE A 117 -16.62 0.09 0.17
N LEU A 118 -17.29 -0.52 1.15
CA LEU A 118 -17.33 -1.97 1.31
C LEU A 118 -18.01 -2.65 0.11
N ASP A 119 -19.20 -2.20 -0.27
CA ASP A 119 -19.95 -2.74 -1.40
C ASP A 119 -19.15 -2.62 -2.71
N PHE A 120 -18.52 -1.46 -2.94
CA PHE A 120 -17.63 -1.26 -4.08
C PHE A 120 -16.51 -2.29 -4.11
N HIS A 121 -15.83 -2.52 -2.98
CA HIS A 121 -14.72 -3.48 -2.95
C HIS A 121 -15.17 -4.94 -3.01
N LYS A 122 -16.38 -5.29 -2.58
CA LYS A 122 -16.96 -6.61 -2.85
C LYS A 122 -17.14 -6.82 -4.35
N THR A 123 -17.68 -5.82 -5.06
CA THR A 123 -17.81 -5.86 -6.53
C THR A 123 -16.44 -5.97 -7.20
N VAL A 124 -15.44 -5.19 -6.77
CA VAL A 124 -14.07 -5.28 -7.29
C VAL A 124 -13.49 -6.68 -7.07
N ALA A 125 -13.62 -7.22 -5.86
CA ALA A 125 -13.11 -8.56 -5.55
C ALA A 125 -13.72 -9.61 -6.48
N PHE A 126 -15.03 -9.58 -6.69
CA PHE A 126 -15.72 -10.47 -7.63
C PHE A 126 -15.19 -10.31 -9.07
N CYS A 127 -15.15 -9.08 -9.59
CA CYS A 127 -14.67 -8.83 -10.94
C CYS A 127 -13.20 -9.22 -11.14
N PHE A 128 -12.36 -9.09 -10.11
CA PHE A 128 -10.94 -9.42 -10.16
C PHE A 128 -10.71 -10.92 -9.98
N PHE A 129 -11.57 -11.61 -9.24
CA PHE A 129 -11.55 -13.06 -9.12
C PHE A 129 -11.75 -13.73 -10.48
N GLU A 130 -12.74 -13.28 -11.27
CA GLU A 130 -12.99 -13.80 -12.63
C GLU A 130 -11.82 -13.62 -13.60
N LYS A 131 -10.86 -12.76 -13.26
CA LYS A 131 -9.67 -12.46 -14.07
C LYS A 131 -8.39 -13.08 -13.51
N ASP A 132 -8.47 -13.87 -12.43
CA ASP A 132 -7.31 -14.32 -11.64
C ASP A 132 -6.38 -13.15 -11.23
N TRP A 133 -7.00 -11.99 -10.98
CA TRP A 133 -6.33 -10.81 -10.44
C TRP A 133 -6.54 -10.68 -8.95
N LEU A 134 -7.60 -11.24 -8.39
CA LEU A 134 -7.79 -11.23 -6.94
C LEU A 134 -6.79 -12.15 -6.27
N LYS A 135 -6.20 -11.69 -5.17
CA LYS A 135 -5.44 -12.52 -4.25
C LYS A 135 -5.93 -12.26 -2.83
N LEU A 136 -6.68 -13.21 -2.29
CA LEU A 136 -7.26 -13.13 -0.94
C LEU A 136 -6.71 -14.29 -0.12
N TYR A 137 -5.72 -14.00 0.73
CA TYR A 137 -5.00 -14.99 1.53
C TYR A 137 -5.37 -14.92 3.00
N PHE A 138 -5.29 -16.06 3.67
CA PHE A 138 -5.48 -16.20 5.10
C PHE A 138 -4.37 -17.01 5.75
N PHE A 139 -4.10 -16.67 7.01
CA PHE A 139 -3.33 -17.49 7.93
C PHE A 139 -4.25 -17.96 9.06
N ASN A 140 -4.32 -19.27 9.24
CA ASN A 140 -5.13 -19.93 10.25
C ASN A 140 -4.28 -20.48 11.39
N ILE A 141 -4.86 -20.40 12.58
CA ILE A 141 -4.37 -21.10 13.78
C ILE A 141 -5.55 -21.89 14.32
N ASP A 142 -5.39 -23.20 14.45
CA ASP A 142 -6.44 -24.15 14.84
C ASP A 142 -7.70 -24.01 13.98
N ASP A 143 -7.48 -23.95 12.66
CA ASP A 143 -8.52 -23.78 11.63
C ASP A 143 -9.33 -22.46 11.71
N ILE A 144 -8.92 -21.51 12.56
CA ILE A 144 -9.52 -20.18 12.68
C ILE A 144 -8.68 -19.14 11.92
N PRO A 145 -9.26 -18.35 11.00
CA PRO A 145 -8.56 -17.23 10.36
C PRO A 145 -8.12 -16.16 11.36
N VAL A 146 -6.80 -16.01 11.52
CA VAL A 146 -6.20 -15.04 12.45
C VAL A 146 -5.57 -13.84 11.76
N ALA A 147 -5.20 -13.98 10.48
CA ALA A 147 -4.73 -12.89 9.64
C ALA A 147 -5.25 -13.06 8.20
N SER A 148 -5.41 -11.94 7.52
CA SER A 148 -5.93 -11.86 6.16
C SER A 148 -5.19 -10.80 5.35
N LEU A 149 -5.07 -11.05 4.06
CA LEU A 149 -4.42 -10.16 3.11
C LEU A 149 -5.25 -10.12 1.82
N TYR A 150 -5.78 -8.93 1.55
CA TYR A 150 -6.47 -8.59 0.31
C TYR A 150 -5.50 -7.86 -0.61
N GLY A 151 -5.15 -8.49 -1.73
CA GLY A 151 -4.21 -7.98 -2.71
C GLY A 151 -4.60 -8.34 -4.13
N PHE A 152 -3.76 -7.93 -5.08
CA PHE A 152 -4.01 -8.12 -6.51
C PHE A 152 -2.79 -8.62 -7.26
N LYS A 153 -2.99 -9.43 -8.28
CA LYS A 153 -1.98 -9.83 -9.27
C LYS A 153 -2.25 -9.15 -10.60
N TYR A 154 -1.29 -8.37 -11.11
CA TYR A 154 -1.40 -7.76 -12.42
C TYR A 154 -0.03 -7.44 -13.02
N LYS A 155 0.18 -7.78 -14.31
CA LYS A 155 1.44 -7.55 -15.06
C LYS A 155 2.71 -7.97 -14.30
N ASP A 156 2.79 -9.24 -13.89
CA ASP A 156 3.89 -9.83 -13.13
C ASP A 156 4.17 -9.17 -11.77
N LYS A 157 3.19 -8.47 -11.19
CA LYS A 157 3.32 -7.83 -9.88
C LYS A 157 2.23 -8.29 -8.92
N PHE A 158 2.62 -8.44 -7.67
CA PHE A 158 1.71 -8.54 -6.54
C PHE A 158 1.52 -7.16 -5.90
N TYR A 159 0.28 -6.75 -5.66
CA TYR A 159 -0.08 -5.50 -5.01
C TYR A 159 -0.72 -5.78 -3.65
N TYR A 160 -0.02 -5.45 -2.57
CA TYR A 160 -0.49 -5.57 -1.20
C TYR A 160 -1.47 -4.44 -0.87
N TYR A 161 -2.77 -4.66 -1.06
CA TYR A 161 -3.77 -3.60 -0.92
C TYR A 161 -4.16 -3.32 0.53
N GLN A 162 -4.73 -4.31 1.21
CA GLN A 162 -5.16 -4.19 2.59
C GLN A 162 -4.95 -5.49 3.35
N SER A 163 -4.86 -5.41 4.67
CA SER A 163 -4.66 -6.57 5.54
C SER A 163 -5.39 -6.39 6.85
N GLY A 164 -5.75 -7.51 7.48
CA GLY A 164 -6.27 -7.55 8.84
C GLY A 164 -5.59 -8.66 9.63
N PHE A 165 -5.55 -8.54 10.95
CA PHE A 165 -5.22 -9.68 11.82
C PHE A 165 -5.76 -9.42 13.22
N ASN A 166 -6.01 -10.50 13.95
CA ASN A 166 -6.42 -10.42 15.34
C ASN A 166 -5.21 -10.07 16.24
N PRO A 167 -5.22 -8.93 16.96
CA PRO A 167 -4.13 -8.47 17.82
C PRO A 167 -3.70 -9.46 18.90
N LYS A 168 -4.56 -10.40 19.31
CA LYS A 168 -4.20 -11.52 20.20
C LYS A 168 -2.95 -12.27 19.71
N TRP A 169 -2.76 -12.37 18.40
CA TRP A 169 -1.64 -13.07 17.77
C TRP A 169 -0.48 -12.14 17.35
N LYS A 170 -0.47 -10.89 17.83
CA LYS A 170 0.56 -9.90 17.50
C LYS A 170 1.95 -10.31 17.99
N ALA A 171 2.05 -10.92 19.18
CA ALA A 171 3.31 -11.39 19.75
C ALA A 171 4.00 -12.45 18.86
N TYR A 172 3.19 -13.30 18.23
CA TYR A 172 3.64 -14.32 17.28
C TYR A 172 3.83 -13.78 15.85
N GLY A 173 3.48 -12.53 15.60
CA GLY A 173 3.70 -11.88 14.32
C GLY A 173 2.80 -12.37 13.18
N ALA A 174 1.56 -12.80 13.48
CA ALA A 174 0.64 -13.39 12.49
C ALA A 174 0.55 -12.61 11.16
N GLY A 175 0.39 -11.28 11.21
CA GLY A 175 0.37 -10.46 10.00
C GLY A 175 1.68 -10.48 9.20
N LYS A 176 2.85 -10.54 9.87
CA LYS A 176 4.16 -10.64 9.20
C LYS A 176 4.38 -12.03 8.60
N LEU A 177 3.97 -13.07 9.31
CA LEU A 177 4.05 -14.44 8.81
C LEU A 177 3.19 -14.60 7.54
N LEU A 178 2.00 -14.00 7.51
CA LEU A 178 1.19 -13.97 6.29
C LEU A 178 1.87 -13.21 5.14
N ILE A 179 2.55 -12.09 5.39
CA ILE A 179 3.33 -11.39 4.35
C ILE A 179 4.48 -12.27 3.83
N VAL A 180 5.19 -12.96 4.72
CA VAL A 180 6.26 -13.91 4.31
C VAL A 180 5.69 -14.96 3.39
N HIS A 181 4.55 -15.57 3.76
CA HIS A 181 3.86 -16.56 2.94
C HIS A 181 3.43 -16.00 1.57
N THR A 182 2.82 -14.82 1.51
CA THR A 182 2.39 -14.27 0.20
C THR A 182 3.55 -13.81 -0.67
N VAL A 183 4.69 -13.44 -0.09
CA VAL A 183 5.92 -13.21 -0.86
C VAL A 183 6.44 -14.52 -1.46
N THR A 184 6.44 -15.62 -0.70
CA THR A 184 6.91 -16.91 -1.22
C THR A 184 5.96 -17.47 -2.29
N GLU A 185 4.65 -17.33 -2.12
CA GLU A 185 3.67 -17.66 -3.17
C GLU A 185 3.84 -16.78 -4.43
N ALA A 186 4.14 -15.49 -4.27
CA ALA A 186 4.44 -14.61 -5.40
C ALA A 186 5.70 -15.05 -6.17
N ILE A 187 6.73 -15.56 -5.47
CA ILE A 187 7.93 -16.13 -6.09
C ILE A 187 7.60 -17.41 -6.85
N LYS A 188 6.85 -18.34 -6.22
CA LYS A 188 6.45 -19.62 -6.84
C LYS A 188 5.60 -19.40 -8.10
N THR A 189 4.80 -18.34 -8.13
CA THR A 189 3.98 -17.96 -9.28
C THR A 189 4.72 -17.06 -10.30
N ASN A 190 6.05 -16.96 -10.19
CA ASN A 190 6.94 -16.22 -11.10
C ASN A 190 6.62 -14.73 -11.24
N LEU A 191 6.06 -14.10 -10.19
CA LEU A 191 5.94 -12.65 -10.15
C LEU A 191 7.32 -12.01 -9.98
N LYS A 192 7.48 -10.82 -10.55
CA LYS A 192 8.74 -10.07 -10.58
C LYS A 192 8.84 -9.03 -9.47
N GLU A 193 7.69 -8.57 -8.97
CA GLU A 193 7.64 -7.48 -7.99
C GLU A 193 6.54 -7.71 -6.96
N TYR A 194 6.85 -7.37 -5.72
CA TYR A 194 5.90 -7.25 -4.62
C TYR A 194 5.80 -5.77 -4.22
N ASP A 195 4.70 -5.13 -4.58
CA ASP A 195 4.40 -3.73 -4.30
C ASP A 195 3.62 -3.62 -2.99
N PHE A 196 4.19 -2.95 -1.98
CA PHE A 196 3.52 -2.73 -0.70
C PHE A 196 2.52 -1.57 -0.74
N LEU A 197 2.35 -0.93 -1.91
CA LEU A 197 1.52 0.23 -2.15
C LEU A 197 1.83 1.39 -1.20
N ARG A 198 0.91 2.35 -1.16
CA ARG A 198 0.95 3.59 -0.40
C ARG A 198 1.32 3.41 1.08
N GLY A 199 2.23 4.27 1.52
CA GLY A 199 2.54 4.52 2.93
C GLY A 199 3.90 3.95 3.33
N ASP A 200 4.49 4.61 4.32
CA ASP A 200 5.84 4.42 4.85
C ASP A 200 5.85 3.64 6.18
N ALA A 201 4.85 2.79 6.40
CA ALA A 201 4.76 2.00 7.63
C ALA A 201 6.01 1.11 7.84
N ASP A 202 6.64 1.22 9.01
CA ASP A 202 7.93 0.59 9.35
C ASP A 202 8.02 -0.91 9.02
N TYR A 203 6.91 -1.64 9.11
CA TYR A 203 6.91 -3.08 8.81
C TYR A 203 7.22 -3.38 7.34
N LYS A 204 6.87 -2.50 6.40
CA LYS A 204 7.18 -2.67 4.97
C LYS A 204 8.68 -2.67 4.73
N TYR A 205 9.40 -1.81 5.47
CA TYR A 205 10.86 -1.71 5.39
C TYR A 205 11.59 -2.90 6.03
N GLN A 206 10.85 -3.83 6.66
CA GLN A 206 11.40 -5.12 7.07
C GLN A 206 11.59 -6.07 5.89
N PHE A 207 10.98 -5.78 4.74
CA PHE A 207 11.04 -6.61 3.53
C PHE A 207 11.79 -5.94 2.39
N THR A 208 11.91 -4.61 2.39
CA THR A 208 12.60 -3.88 1.33
C THR A 208 13.21 -2.57 1.84
N ASN A 209 14.28 -2.12 1.20
CA ASN A 209 14.81 -0.76 1.36
C ASN A 209 14.53 0.12 0.12
N LYS A 210 13.81 -0.43 -0.88
CA LYS A 210 13.44 0.28 -2.10
C LYS A 210 12.05 0.91 -1.95
N SER A 211 11.91 2.10 -2.48
CA SER A 211 10.65 2.80 -2.58
C SER A 211 10.59 3.66 -3.83
N ARG A 212 9.38 4.00 -4.24
CA ARG A 212 9.08 4.95 -5.31
C ARG A 212 8.01 5.93 -4.83
N HIS A 213 7.85 7.04 -5.52
CA HIS A 213 6.90 8.08 -5.17
C HIS A 213 5.76 8.16 -6.18
N ASN A 214 4.58 8.51 -5.68
CA ASN A 214 3.58 9.17 -6.51
C ASN A 214 3.98 10.64 -6.71
N LEU A 215 3.55 11.20 -7.84
CA LEU A 215 3.72 12.57 -8.23
C LEU A 215 2.35 13.25 -8.31
N GLU A 216 2.34 14.50 -7.88
CA GLU A 216 1.38 15.51 -8.32
C GLU A 216 2.04 16.32 -9.43
N ILE A 217 1.42 16.36 -10.60
CA ILE A 217 1.91 17.05 -11.78
C ILE A 217 0.94 18.19 -12.11
N LEU A 218 1.44 19.42 -12.01
CA LEU A 218 0.74 20.62 -12.41
C LEU A 218 1.24 21.04 -13.79
N ILE A 219 0.33 21.14 -14.75
CA ILE A 219 0.60 21.56 -16.12
C ILE A 219 -0.14 22.87 -16.34
N THR A 220 0.54 23.90 -16.81
CA THR A 220 -0.09 25.18 -17.13
C THR A 220 0.35 25.69 -18.50
N LYS A 221 -0.48 26.54 -19.11
CA LYS A 221 -0.03 27.30 -20.28
C LYS A 221 1.18 28.16 -19.92
N ASN A 222 2.06 28.37 -20.89
CA ASN A 222 3.19 29.28 -20.76
C ASN A 222 2.74 30.74 -20.96
N ASP A 223 1.81 31.20 -20.13
CA ASP A 223 1.31 32.58 -20.12
C ASP A 223 1.51 33.24 -18.75
N PHE A 224 1.45 34.57 -18.72
CA PHE A 224 1.71 35.35 -17.52
C PHE A 224 0.72 35.07 -16.39
N LYS A 225 -0.57 34.83 -16.70
CA LYS A 225 -1.62 34.56 -15.71
C LYS A 225 -1.31 33.25 -14.97
N CYS A 226 -0.93 32.22 -15.70
CA CYS A 226 -0.55 30.92 -15.17
C CYS A 226 0.73 30.98 -14.32
N LYS A 227 1.74 31.74 -14.78
CA LYS A 227 2.98 31.96 -14.01
C LYS A 227 2.71 32.67 -12.68
N ALA A 228 1.86 33.69 -12.67
CA ALA A 228 1.45 34.38 -11.45
C ALA A 228 0.68 33.45 -10.48
N TYR A 229 -0.21 32.60 -11.00
CA TYR A 229 -0.93 31.59 -10.21
C TYR A 229 0.03 30.58 -9.56
N ILE A 230 0.98 30.04 -10.32
CA ILE A 230 2.01 29.12 -9.82
C ILE A 230 2.84 29.80 -8.72
N PHE A 231 3.28 31.04 -8.95
CA PHE A 231 4.08 31.79 -8.00
C PHE A 231 3.34 31.97 -6.67
N LYS A 232 2.06 32.36 -6.71
CA LYS A 232 1.19 32.44 -5.53
C LYS A 232 1.06 31.10 -4.80
N LYS A 233 0.89 29.99 -5.54
CA LYS A 233 0.78 28.63 -4.97
C LYS A 233 2.08 28.18 -4.31
N ARG A 234 3.24 28.54 -4.88
CA ARG A 234 4.58 28.29 -4.30
C ARG A 234 4.79 29.08 -3.02
N LEU A 235 4.49 30.38 -3.02
CA LEU A 235 4.57 31.21 -1.81
C LEU A 235 3.70 30.66 -0.67
N GLY A 236 2.46 30.24 -0.96
CA GLY A 236 1.58 29.64 0.03
C GLY A 236 2.09 28.30 0.61
N LYS A 237 2.76 27.46 -0.18
CA LYS A 237 3.38 26.20 0.32
C LYS A 237 4.64 26.47 1.13
N SER A 238 5.55 27.34 0.66
CA SER A 238 6.76 27.71 1.40
C SER A 238 6.42 28.38 2.73
N PHE A 239 5.44 29.29 2.74
CA PHE A 239 4.97 29.94 3.96
C PHE A 239 4.32 28.96 4.93
N LYS A 240 3.54 27.98 4.43
CA LYS A 240 3.01 26.88 5.27
C LYS A 240 4.08 25.98 5.85
N ASN A 241 5.16 25.70 5.11
CA ASN A 241 6.27 24.88 5.60
C ASN A 241 7.09 25.63 6.65
N ILE A 242 7.39 26.92 6.42
CA ILE A 242 8.03 27.80 7.42
C ILE A 242 7.17 27.88 8.69
N LEU A 243 5.86 28.12 8.56
CA LEU A 243 4.95 28.11 9.70
C LEU A 243 4.91 26.76 10.42
N LYS A 244 5.03 25.64 9.69
CA LYS A 244 5.12 24.30 10.29
C LYS A 244 6.39 24.09 11.09
N ASP A 245 7.52 24.60 10.60
CA ASP A 245 8.81 24.50 11.28
C ASP A 245 8.88 25.44 12.50
N MET A 246 8.02 26.48 12.53
CA MET A 246 7.83 27.38 13.67
C MET A 246 6.75 26.89 14.66
N LEU A 247 5.97 25.85 14.33
CA LEU A 247 4.93 25.32 15.20
C LEU A 247 5.50 24.27 16.18
N PRO A 248 5.09 24.31 17.46
CA PRO A 248 5.43 23.28 18.44
C PRO A 248 5.17 21.85 17.94
N GLN A 249 6.10 20.91 18.20
CA GLN A 249 6.07 19.55 17.63
C GLN A 249 4.82 18.73 18.00
N ASP A 250 4.21 19.03 19.14
CA ASP A 250 2.96 18.43 19.62
C ASP A 250 1.75 18.79 18.73
N ILE A 251 1.71 20.01 18.18
CA ILE A 251 0.68 20.46 17.24
C ILE A 251 0.89 19.81 15.86
N VAL A 252 2.14 19.75 15.39
CA VAL A 252 2.51 19.09 14.13
C VAL A 252 2.16 17.59 14.18
N GLY A 253 2.39 16.92 15.31
CA GLY A 253 2.04 15.53 15.53
C GLY A 253 0.52 15.25 15.50
N ARG A 254 -0.29 16.15 16.07
CA ARG A 254 -1.76 16.07 16.02
C ARG A 254 -2.31 16.26 14.60
N VAL A 255 -1.76 17.23 13.85
CA VAL A 255 -2.16 17.49 12.46
C VAL A 255 -1.72 16.34 11.53
N LYS A 256 -0.58 15.70 11.77
CA LYS A 256 -0.10 14.54 11.00
C LYS A 256 -1.05 13.34 11.17
N LYS A 257 -1.47 13.02 12.39
CA LYS A 257 -2.48 11.97 12.68
C LYS A 257 -3.81 12.21 11.95
N ILE A 258 -4.27 13.46 11.89
CA ILE A 258 -5.52 13.83 11.18
C ILE A 258 -5.34 13.76 9.66
N ARG A 259 -4.19 14.22 9.12
CA ARG A 259 -3.89 14.16 7.70
C ARG A 259 -3.79 12.71 7.21
N ASP A 260 -3.08 11.86 7.95
CA ASP A 260 -2.94 10.45 7.61
C ASP A 260 -4.32 9.76 7.63
N HIS A 261 -5.26 10.22 8.47
CA HIS A 261 -6.65 9.76 8.48
C HIS A 261 -7.49 10.24 7.28
N ILE A 262 -7.26 11.45 6.79
CA ILE A 262 -7.97 12.01 5.63
C ILE A 262 -7.43 11.46 4.31
N THR A 263 -6.12 11.17 4.23
CA THR A 263 -5.50 10.66 2.99
C THR A 263 -5.70 9.15 2.79
N LEU A 264 -6.34 8.48 3.74
CA LEU A 264 -6.82 7.09 3.65
C LEU A 264 -8.32 7.00 3.31
N ARG A 265 -8.98 8.12 2.97
CA ARG A 265 -10.35 8.15 2.45
C ARG A 265 -10.39 8.23 0.93
#